data_AF-A0A0T6LTD9-F1
#
_entry.id   AF-A0A0T6LTD9-F1
#
_cell.length_a   1.000
_cell.length_b   1.000
_cell.length_c   1.000
_cell.angle_alpha   90.00
_cell.angle_beta   90.00
_cell.angle_gamma   90.00
#
_symmetry.space_group_name_H-M   'P 1'
#
loop_
_entity.id
_entity.type
_entity.pdbx_description
1 polymer ?
#
loop_
_entity_poly.entity_id
_entity_poly.type
_entity_poly.pdbx_seq_one_letter_code
_entity_poly.pdbx_strand_id
1 'polypeptide(L)'
;MRLAVRRGGSATGPLSAALLAAFGAVSALHLASLTAETDLLTKLTKPALMPMLAAYAVARGASRLLVAALLLSCAGDVLLQVGADVAFLCGMACFGAAHLCFVGHFVRGGALSSPARVRAAATAYGAVWLTGIALLWPDLGALRLPVAGYGLLLAATAATAVGLDVRAAVGGALFLFSDTLIAFDIAEWPRPPMAGLWVMATYITAEFLLVIGALRRPWPAGREAGRERAGRGVEPPRPARGSSAAPG
;
A
#
# COMPACT_ATOMS: atom_id res chain seq x y z
N MET A 1 -15.94 2.51 41.08
CA MET A 1 -15.18 3.57 40.36
C MET A 1 -14.96 3.10 38.92
N ARG A 2 -15.81 3.53 37.98
CA ARG A 2 -15.80 3.09 36.57
C ARG A 2 -14.77 3.92 35.80
N LEU A 3 -13.73 3.27 35.28
CA LEU A 3 -12.79 3.88 34.35
C LEU A 3 -13.54 4.28 33.08
N ALA A 4 -13.60 5.58 32.83
CA ALA A 4 -14.15 6.14 31.61
C ALA A 4 -13.31 5.64 30.42
N VAL A 5 -13.94 4.81 29.58
CA VAL A 5 -13.46 4.52 28.24
C VAL A 5 -13.40 5.86 27.50
N ARG A 6 -12.19 6.41 27.38
CA ARG A 6 -11.91 7.61 26.60
C ARG A 6 -12.27 7.30 25.15
N ARG A 7 -13.42 7.80 24.70
CA ARG A 7 -13.88 7.72 23.31
C ARG A 7 -12.83 8.37 22.42
N GLY A 8 -12.03 7.57 21.73
CA GLY A 8 -11.06 8.04 20.74
C GLY A 8 -11.78 8.46 19.47
N GLY A 9 -12.37 9.66 19.47
CA GLY A 9 -12.68 10.36 18.24
C GLY A 9 -11.38 10.76 17.56
N SER A 10 -11.14 10.27 16.35
CA SER A 10 -9.96 10.59 15.54
C SER A 10 -10.05 12.03 15.03
N ALA A 11 -9.82 13.00 15.91
CA ALA A 11 -9.53 14.37 15.51
C ALA A 11 -8.13 14.38 14.88
N THR A 12 -8.05 14.61 13.57
CA THR A 12 -6.80 14.96 12.91
C THR A 12 -6.26 16.23 13.56
N GLY A 13 -5.08 16.15 14.20
CA GLY A 13 -4.46 17.33 14.80
C GLY A 13 -4.08 18.37 13.74
N PRO A 14 -3.99 19.67 14.11
CA PRO A 14 -3.72 20.76 13.16
C PRO A 14 -2.43 20.55 12.37
N LEU A 15 -1.39 19.98 12.98
CA LEU A 15 -0.14 19.62 12.30
C LEU A 15 -0.36 18.60 11.18
N SER A 16 -1.13 17.54 11.42
CA SER A 16 -1.39 16.51 10.39
C SER A 16 -2.19 17.06 9.21
N ALA A 17 -3.13 17.99 9.46
CA ALA A 17 -3.87 18.66 8.41
C ALA A 17 -2.96 19.59 7.59
N ALA A 18 -2.10 20.36 8.25
CA ALA A 18 -1.14 21.26 7.59
C ALA A 18 -0.13 20.48 6.72
N LEU A 19 0.43 19.37 7.23
CA LEU A 19 1.35 18.51 6.46
C LEU A 19 0.68 17.90 5.23
N LEU A 20 -0.58 17.46 5.36
CA LEU A 20 -1.33 16.93 4.23
C LEU A 20 -1.66 18.01 3.20
N ALA A 21 -2.05 19.21 3.64
CA ALA A 21 -2.26 20.34 2.74
C ALA A 21 -0.98 20.73 2.00
N ALA A 22 0.16 20.75 2.70
CA ALA A 22 1.46 21.01 2.11
C ALA A 22 1.84 19.93 1.08
N PHE A 23 1.62 18.65 1.38
CA PHE A 23 1.83 17.56 0.42
C PHE A 23 0.97 17.74 -0.84
N GLY A 24 -0.30 18.11 -0.68
CA GLY A 24 -1.20 18.41 -1.79
C GLY A 24 -0.71 19.60 -2.63
N ALA A 25 -0.25 20.67 -1.99
CA ALA A 25 0.30 21.84 -2.68
C ALA A 25 1.57 21.52 -3.47
N VAL A 26 2.51 20.77 -2.88
CA VAL A 26 3.74 20.33 -3.57
C VAL A 26 3.43 19.35 -4.69
N SER A 27 2.43 18.48 -4.52
CA SER A 27 1.94 17.58 -5.58
C SER A 27 1.39 18.38 -6.77
N ALA A 28 0.52 19.36 -6.51
CA ALA A 28 -0.03 20.21 -7.56
C ALA A 28 1.07 21.01 -8.27
N LEU A 29 2.02 21.57 -7.52
CA LEU A 29 3.18 22.27 -8.08
C LEU A 29 4.06 21.35 -8.92
N HIS A 30 4.30 20.12 -8.47
CA HIS A 30 5.07 19.13 -9.23
C HIS A 30 4.39 18.79 -10.56
N LEU A 31 3.09 18.48 -10.53
CA LEU A 31 2.34 18.15 -11.75
C LEU A 31 2.28 19.36 -12.71
N ALA A 32 2.07 20.57 -12.20
CA ALA A 32 2.13 21.79 -13.00
C ALA A 32 3.53 21.99 -13.61
N SER A 33 4.60 21.68 -12.87
CA SER A 33 5.98 21.80 -13.36
C SER A 33 6.26 20.91 -14.58
N LEU A 34 5.62 19.74 -14.66
CA LEU A 34 5.71 18.83 -15.80
C LEU A 34 4.98 19.36 -17.02
N THR A 35 3.85 20.07 -16.83
CA THR A 35 3.11 20.70 -17.93
C THR A 35 3.78 21.98 -18.45
N ALA A 36 4.51 22.68 -17.57
CA ALA A 36 5.25 23.89 -17.90
C ALA A 36 6.70 23.60 -18.35
N GLU A 37 7.10 22.31 -18.37
CA GLU A 37 8.44 21.85 -18.74
C GLU A 37 9.58 22.53 -17.95
N THR A 38 9.33 22.78 -16.66
CA THR A 38 10.26 23.48 -15.76
C THR A 38 11.18 22.51 -15.01
N ASP A 39 12.28 22.11 -15.63
CA ASP A 39 13.22 21.09 -15.12
C ASP A 39 13.67 21.31 -13.67
N LEU A 40 14.01 22.55 -13.29
CA LEU A 40 14.43 22.87 -11.92
C LEU A 40 13.32 22.60 -10.90
N LEU A 41 12.08 23.02 -11.18
CA LEU A 41 10.96 22.78 -10.28
C LEU A 41 10.64 21.29 -10.18
N THR A 42 10.68 20.55 -11.29
CA THR A 42 10.49 19.11 -11.30
C THR A 42 11.54 18.38 -10.43
N LYS A 43 12.82 18.77 -10.56
CA LYS A 43 13.94 18.22 -9.77
C LYS A 43 13.84 18.52 -8.28
N LEU A 44 13.36 19.71 -7.90
CA LEU A 44 13.24 20.09 -6.49
C LEU A 44 11.98 19.51 -5.82
N THR A 45 10.85 19.51 -6.53
CA THR A 45 9.57 19.13 -5.93
C THR A 45 9.42 17.62 -5.77
N LYS A 46 9.94 16.81 -6.69
CA LYS A 46 9.77 15.34 -6.63
C LYS A 46 10.39 14.72 -5.36
N PRO A 47 11.65 14.98 -5.00
CA PRO A 47 12.23 14.46 -3.75
C PRO A 47 11.52 14.94 -2.48
N ALA A 48 10.78 16.05 -2.52
CA ALA A 48 10.07 16.56 -1.35
C ALA A 48 8.76 15.81 -1.06
N LEU A 49 8.16 15.15 -2.06
CA LEU A 49 6.84 14.53 -1.93
C LEU A 49 6.80 13.46 -0.83
N MET A 50 7.70 12.47 -0.92
CA MET A 50 7.68 11.33 -0.01
C MET A 50 8.07 11.68 1.44
N PRO A 51 9.08 12.53 1.71
CA PRO A 51 9.37 13.01 3.07
C PRO A 51 8.20 13.77 3.70
N MET A 52 7.46 14.58 2.92
CA MET A 52 6.27 15.28 3.43
C MET A 52 5.14 14.30 3.78
N LEU A 53 4.91 13.31 2.92
CA LEU A 53 3.94 12.26 3.19
C LEU A 53 4.36 11.40 4.41
N ALA A 54 5.66 11.17 4.59
CA ALA A 54 6.22 10.48 5.75
C ALA A 54 6.00 11.28 7.04
N ALA A 55 6.24 12.59 7.01
CA ALA A 55 5.97 13.47 8.15
C ALA A 55 4.49 13.45 8.52
N TYR A 56 3.58 13.51 7.53
CA TYR A 56 2.15 13.32 7.76
C TYR A 56 1.84 11.96 8.41
N ALA A 57 2.43 10.88 7.90
CA ALA A 57 2.23 9.54 8.42
C ALA A 57 2.72 9.41 9.88
N VAL A 58 3.89 9.96 10.21
CA VAL A 58 4.44 10.02 11.57
C VAL A 58 3.49 10.78 12.50
N ALA A 59 2.99 11.95 12.09
CA ALA A 59 2.02 12.74 12.86
C ALA A 59 0.70 11.99 13.11
N ARG A 60 0.41 10.95 12.32
CA ARG A 60 -0.75 10.06 12.43
C ARG A 60 -0.45 8.74 13.15
N GLY A 61 0.76 8.55 13.66
CA GLY A 61 1.16 7.36 14.40
C GLY A 61 1.56 6.18 13.51
N ALA A 62 2.17 6.46 12.34
CA ALA A 62 2.68 5.44 11.44
C ALA A 62 3.67 4.46 12.11
N SER A 63 3.66 3.22 11.63
CA SER A 63 4.68 2.25 12.00
C SER A 63 6.04 2.58 11.36
N ARG A 64 7.12 2.06 11.95
CA ARG A 64 8.48 2.18 11.39
C ARG A 64 8.60 1.65 9.95
N LEU A 65 7.86 0.59 9.61
CA LEU A 65 7.86 0.04 8.24
C LEU A 65 7.26 1.01 7.23
N LEU A 66 6.15 1.67 7.59
CA LEU A 66 5.49 2.63 6.70
C LEU A 66 6.37 3.86 6.46
N VAL A 67 7.04 4.35 7.51
CA VAL A 67 8.00 5.46 7.38
C VAL A 67 9.20 5.03 6.53
N ALA A 68 9.75 3.83 6.76
CA ALA A 68 10.85 3.31 5.95
C ALA A 68 10.47 3.18 4.47
N ALA A 69 9.24 2.72 4.17
CA ALA A 69 8.75 2.64 2.80
C ALA A 69 8.83 4.00 2.10
N LEU A 70 8.30 5.06 2.72
CA LEU A 70 8.30 6.40 2.13
C LEU A 70 9.70 7.01 1.98
N LEU A 71 10.60 6.78 2.94
CA LEU A 71 11.98 7.25 2.81
C LEU A 71 12.75 6.50 1.72
N LEU A 72 12.46 5.21 1.53
CA LEU A 72 13.01 4.41 0.44
C LEU A 72 12.42 4.83 -0.92
N SER A 73 11.13 5.13 -1.01
CA SER A 73 10.51 5.73 -2.20
C SER A 73 11.17 7.08 -2.54
N CYS A 74 11.43 7.93 -1.53
CA CYS A 74 12.18 9.18 -1.71
C CYS A 74 13.59 8.94 -2.29
N ALA A 75 14.32 7.96 -1.75
CA ALA A 75 15.65 7.62 -2.24
C ALA A 75 15.59 7.13 -3.70
N GLY A 76 14.58 6.31 -4.02
CA GLY A 76 14.27 5.89 -5.39
C GLY A 76 14.03 7.07 -6.32
N ASP A 77 13.17 8.00 -5.93
CA ASP A 77 12.85 9.22 -6.68
C ASP A 77 14.09 10.05 -7.01
N VAL A 78 14.99 10.24 -6.04
CA VAL A 78 16.25 10.98 -6.23
C VAL A 78 17.20 10.23 -7.18
N LEU A 79 17.38 8.92 -6.98
CA LEU A 79 18.29 8.12 -7.79
C LEU A 79 17.84 8.02 -9.26
N LEU A 80 16.54 7.91 -9.51
CA LEU A 80 15.99 7.92 -10.87
C LEU A 80 16.22 9.24 -11.61
N GLN A 81 16.41 10.36 -10.90
CA GLN A 81 16.68 11.66 -11.53
C GLN A 81 18.14 11.86 -11.98
N VAL A 82 19.06 10.99 -11.55
CA VAL A 82 20.50 11.12 -11.88
C VAL A 82 20.77 10.81 -13.36
N GLY A 83 19.95 9.98 -14.00
CA GLY A 83 20.07 9.67 -15.43
C GLY A 83 21.23 8.73 -15.79
N ALA A 84 21.68 7.87 -14.87
CA ALA A 84 22.72 6.87 -15.10
C ALA A 84 22.19 5.46 -14.82
N ASP A 85 22.60 4.46 -15.61
CA ASP A 85 22.09 3.06 -15.52
C ASP A 85 22.22 2.46 -14.11
N VAL A 86 23.37 2.68 -13.46
CA VAL A 86 23.59 2.21 -12.09
C VAL A 86 22.67 2.93 -11.12
N ALA A 87 22.48 4.24 -11.27
CA ALA A 87 21.55 5.00 -10.43
C ALA A 87 20.10 4.56 -10.66
N PHE A 88 19.73 4.23 -11.90
CA PHE A 88 18.44 3.66 -12.24
C PHE A 88 18.19 2.33 -11.52
N LEU A 89 19.14 1.39 -11.58
CA LEU A 89 19.06 0.11 -10.88
C LEU A 89 19.01 0.28 -9.35
N CYS A 90 19.83 1.18 -8.79
CA CYS A 90 19.78 1.49 -7.37
C CYS A 90 18.42 2.11 -6.98
N GLY A 91 17.87 3.00 -7.82
CA GLY A 91 16.56 3.60 -7.61
C GLY A 91 15.44 2.55 -7.61
N MET A 92 15.46 1.63 -8.58
CA MET A 92 14.54 0.49 -8.63
C MET A 92 14.69 -0.42 -7.40
N ALA A 93 15.92 -0.65 -6.93
CA ALA A 93 16.16 -1.42 -5.70
C ALA A 93 15.62 -0.71 -4.45
N CYS A 94 15.75 0.63 -4.36
CA CYS A 94 15.14 1.43 -3.30
C CYS A 94 13.61 1.32 -3.31
N PHE A 95 12.96 1.46 -4.47
CA PHE A 95 11.53 1.23 -4.58
C PHE A 95 11.14 -0.22 -4.23
N GLY A 96 11.89 -1.21 -4.70
CA GLY A 96 11.67 -2.62 -4.33
C GLY A 96 11.72 -2.83 -2.80
N ALA A 97 12.69 -2.22 -2.12
CA ALA A 97 12.78 -2.24 -0.67
C ALA A 97 11.60 -1.51 0.01
N ALA A 98 11.09 -0.42 -0.60
CA ALA A 98 9.88 0.26 -0.13
C ALA A 98 8.66 -0.66 -0.19
N HIS A 99 8.48 -1.39 -1.30
CA HIS A 99 7.39 -2.36 -1.45
C HIS A 99 7.49 -3.52 -0.46
N LEU A 100 8.70 -4.02 -0.17
CA LEU A 100 8.88 -5.00 0.91
C LEU A 100 8.43 -4.45 2.26
N CYS A 101 8.70 -3.17 2.54
CA CYS A 101 8.22 -2.50 3.76
C CYS A 101 6.69 -2.36 3.78
N PHE A 102 6.06 -2.00 2.66
CA PHE A 102 4.60 -1.96 2.53
C PHE A 102 3.97 -3.33 2.75
N VAL A 103 4.43 -4.38 2.05
CA VAL A 103 3.95 -5.75 2.21
C VAL A 103 4.11 -6.20 3.66
N GLY A 104 5.28 -5.98 4.27
CA GLY A 104 5.52 -6.30 5.67
C GLY A 104 4.57 -5.56 6.62
N HIS A 105 4.27 -4.29 6.34
CA HIS A 105 3.31 -3.49 7.10
C HIS A 105 1.89 -4.07 6.96
N PHE A 106 1.45 -4.37 5.74
CA PHE A 106 0.10 -4.88 5.46
C PHE A 106 -0.13 -6.26 6.07
N VAL A 107 0.84 -7.17 5.94
CA VAL A 107 0.77 -8.51 6.53
C VAL A 107 0.69 -8.42 8.06
N ARG A 108 1.52 -7.61 8.71
CA ARG A 108 1.43 -7.36 10.17
C ARG A 108 0.13 -6.69 10.58
N GLY A 109 -0.44 -5.89 9.67
CA GLY A 109 -1.75 -5.26 9.81
C GLY A 109 -2.94 -6.20 9.58
N GLY A 110 -2.72 -7.51 9.34
CA GLY A 110 -3.81 -8.46 9.17
C GLY A 110 -4.34 -8.59 7.74
N ALA A 111 -3.58 -8.16 6.72
CA ALA A 111 -3.97 -8.36 5.32
C ALA A 111 -4.35 -9.83 5.01
N LEU A 112 -3.66 -10.78 5.64
CA LEU A 112 -3.87 -12.22 5.43
C LEU A 112 -5.08 -12.79 6.20
N SER A 113 -5.79 -11.98 6.99
CA SER A 113 -7.00 -12.40 7.71
C SER A 113 -8.18 -12.69 6.79
N SER A 114 -8.11 -12.27 5.52
CA SER A 114 -9.08 -12.60 4.45
C SER A 114 -8.42 -13.43 3.34
N PRO A 115 -8.04 -14.69 3.61
CA PRO A 115 -7.14 -15.44 2.74
C PRO A 115 -7.73 -15.76 1.36
N ALA A 116 -9.05 -15.96 1.24
CA ALA A 116 -9.70 -16.16 -0.05
C ALA A 116 -9.58 -14.92 -0.96
N ARG A 117 -9.82 -13.72 -0.39
CA ARG A 117 -9.73 -12.45 -1.11
C ARG A 117 -8.28 -12.17 -1.53
N VAL A 118 -7.32 -12.35 -0.62
CA VAL A 118 -5.90 -12.12 -0.95
C VAL A 118 -5.40 -13.13 -1.98
N ARG A 119 -5.80 -14.40 -1.91
CA ARG A 119 -5.46 -15.39 -2.95
C ARG A 119 -6.02 -15.01 -4.31
N ALA A 120 -7.30 -14.61 -4.37
CA ALA A 120 -7.89 -14.15 -5.63
C ALA A 120 -7.15 -12.93 -6.21
N ALA A 121 -6.80 -11.97 -5.36
CA ALA A 121 -6.00 -10.81 -5.76
C ALA A 121 -4.58 -11.21 -6.22
N ALA A 122 -3.91 -12.11 -5.50
CA ALA A 122 -2.59 -12.62 -5.87
C ALA A 122 -2.61 -13.37 -7.20
N THR A 123 -3.66 -14.16 -7.47
CA THR A 123 -3.84 -14.79 -8.78
C THR A 123 -4.05 -13.75 -9.88
N ALA A 124 -4.91 -12.75 -9.66
CA ALA A 124 -5.19 -11.71 -10.65
C ALA A 124 -3.93 -10.87 -10.95
N TYR A 125 -3.28 -10.32 -9.92
CA TYR A 125 -2.05 -9.53 -10.11
C TYR A 125 -0.87 -10.38 -10.56
N GLY A 126 -0.80 -11.65 -10.18
CA GLY A 126 0.18 -12.61 -10.70
C GLY A 126 -0.01 -12.85 -12.19
N ALA A 127 -1.25 -12.97 -12.68
CA ALA A 127 -1.54 -13.08 -14.10
C ALA A 127 -1.19 -11.79 -14.86
N VAL A 128 -1.50 -10.61 -14.30
CA VAL A 128 -1.09 -9.31 -14.86
C VAL A 128 0.43 -9.21 -14.95
N TRP A 129 1.14 -9.55 -13.88
CA TRP A 129 2.60 -9.55 -13.84
C TRP A 129 3.19 -10.52 -14.86
N LEU A 130 2.75 -11.78 -14.88
CA LEU A 130 3.23 -12.78 -15.85
C LEU A 130 2.99 -12.33 -17.29
N THR A 131 1.81 -11.79 -17.58
CA THR A 131 1.47 -11.29 -18.91
C THR A 131 2.35 -10.11 -19.29
N GLY A 132 2.50 -9.12 -18.40
CA GLY A 132 3.35 -7.95 -18.63
C GLY A 132 4.81 -8.34 -18.86
N ILE A 133 5.36 -9.24 -18.03
CA ILE A 133 6.73 -9.72 -18.19
C ILE A 133 6.88 -10.52 -19.48
N ALA A 134 5.95 -11.40 -19.84
CA ALA A 134 6.02 -12.15 -21.09
C ALA A 134 6.00 -11.24 -22.32
N LEU A 135 5.18 -10.18 -22.29
CA LEU A 135 5.07 -9.20 -23.35
C LEU A 135 6.32 -8.32 -23.50
N LEU A 136 6.86 -7.82 -22.38
CA LEU A 136 8.02 -6.93 -22.37
C LEU A 136 9.35 -7.69 -22.53
N TRP A 137 9.38 -9.01 -22.25
CA TRP A 137 10.62 -9.81 -22.20
C TRP A 137 11.57 -9.62 -23.39
N PRO A 138 11.10 -9.62 -24.66
CA PRO A 138 11.99 -9.48 -25.81
C PRO A 138 12.80 -8.17 -25.76
N ASP A 139 12.17 -7.09 -25.31
CA ASP A 139 12.66 -5.71 -25.46
C ASP A 139 13.42 -5.20 -24.22
N LEU A 140 13.33 -5.89 -23.07
CA LEU A 140 13.97 -5.45 -21.82
C LEU A 140 15.50 -5.66 -21.75
N GLY A 141 16.11 -6.39 -22.68
CA GLY A 141 17.57 -6.61 -22.70
C GLY A 141 18.14 -7.12 -21.37
N ALA A 142 19.06 -6.37 -20.77
CA ALA A 142 19.69 -6.69 -19.47
C ALA A 142 18.77 -6.43 -18.26
N LEU A 143 17.69 -5.67 -18.43
CA LEU A 143 16.75 -5.30 -17.37
C LEU A 143 15.64 -6.33 -17.15
N ARG A 144 15.63 -7.45 -17.88
CA ARG A 144 14.63 -8.53 -17.74
C ARG A 144 14.44 -8.99 -16.30
N LEU A 145 15.53 -9.38 -15.63
CA LEU A 145 15.47 -9.87 -14.25
C LEU A 145 15.15 -8.76 -13.23
N PRO A 146 15.78 -7.57 -13.28
CA PRO A 146 15.39 -6.44 -12.44
C PRO A 146 13.89 -6.09 -12.55
N VAL A 147 13.37 -5.93 -13.78
CA VAL A 147 11.97 -5.58 -14.02
C VAL A 147 11.02 -6.70 -13.60
N ALA A 148 11.37 -7.96 -13.85
CA ALA A 148 10.57 -9.10 -13.38
C ALA A 148 10.50 -9.18 -11.85
N GLY A 149 11.64 -9.06 -11.17
CA GLY A 149 11.71 -9.08 -9.72
C GLY A 149 10.98 -7.90 -9.08
N TYR A 150 11.18 -6.69 -9.62
CA TYR A 150 10.49 -5.49 -9.16
C TYR A 150 8.98 -5.56 -9.39
N GLY A 151 8.55 -5.95 -10.60
CA GLY A 151 7.13 -6.11 -10.93
C GLY A 151 6.41 -7.13 -10.03
N LEU A 152 7.12 -8.17 -9.59
CA LEU A 152 6.56 -9.14 -8.63
C LEU A 152 6.30 -8.50 -7.26
N LEU A 153 7.18 -7.60 -6.81
CA LEU A 153 6.98 -6.85 -5.56
C LEU A 153 5.80 -5.88 -5.66
N LEU A 154 5.60 -5.25 -6.83
CA LEU A 154 4.42 -4.41 -7.10
C LEU A 154 3.14 -5.24 -7.02
N ALA A 155 3.10 -6.38 -7.71
CA ALA A 155 1.96 -7.30 -7.66
C ALA A 155 1.67 -7.80 -6.24
N ALA A 156 2.71 -8.14 -5.47
CA ALA A 156 2.58 -8.53 -4.06
C ALA A 156 2.03 -7.39 -3.18
N THR A 157 2.50 -6.17 -3.40
CA THR A 157 1.98 -4.98 -2.70
C THR A 157 0.49 -4.78 -3.00
N ALA A 158 0.10 -4.81 -4.28
CA ALA A 158 -1.29 -4.66 -4.67
C ALA A 158 -2.19 -5.79 -4.12
N ALA A 159 -1.73 -7.04 -4.18
CA ALA A 159 -2.46 -8.19 -3.65
C ALA A 159 -2.64 -8.13 -2.12
N THR A 160 -1.59 -7.78 -1.38
CA THR A 160 -1.67 -7.66 0.09
C THR A 160 -2.49 -6.44 0.52
N ALA A 161 -2.44 -5.34 -0.22
CA ALA A 161 -3.24 -4.14 0.06
C ALA A 161 -4.75 -4.40 -0.01
N VAL A 162 -5.20 -5.26 -0.94
CA VAL A 162 -6.61 -5.72 -1.06
C VAL A 162 -7.11 -6.39 0.23
N GLY A 163 -6.23 -7.09 0.94
CA GLY A 163 -6.55 -7.74 2.21
C GLY A 163 -6.69 -6.78 3.38
N LEU A 164 -6.20 -5.54 3.26
CA LEU A 164 -6.12 -4.58 4.35
C LEU A 164 -7.20 -3.49 4.29
N ASP A 165 -7.24 -2.72 3.20
CA ASP A 165 -8.13 -1.56 3.06
C ASP A 165 -8.39 -1.25 1.57
N VAL A 166 -9.61 -0.79 1.25
CA VAL A 166 -10.01 -0.49 -0.14
C VAL A 166 -9.17 0.64 -0.75
N ARG A 167 -8.76 1.64 0.02
CA ARG A 167 -7.92 2.74 -0.45
C ARG A 167 -6.52 2.23 -0.75
N ALA A 168 -5.94 1.43 0.15
CA ALA A 168 -4.66 0.79 -0.10
C ALA A 168 -4.72 -0.11 -1.36
N ALA A 169 -5.82 -0.84 -1.57
CA ALA A 169 -6.02 -1.66 -2.75
C ALA A 169 -5.97 -0.85 -4.05
N VAL A 170 -6.70 0.28 -4.10
CA VAL A 170 -6.66 1.21 -5.24
C VAL A 170 -5.26 1.81 -5.39
N GLY A 171 -4.61 2.17 -4.27
CA GLY A 171 -3.24 2.68 -4.28
C GLY A 171 -2.24 1.70 -4.88
N GLY A 172 -2.29 0.43 -4.48
CA GLY A 172 -1.42 -0.61 -5.03
C GLY A 172 -1.67 -0.86 -6.53
N ALA A 173 -2.93 -0.82 -6.97
CA ALA A 173 -3.27 -0.92 -8.39
C ALA A 173 -2.72 0.27 -9.21
N LEU A 174 -2.88 1.50 -8.69
CA LEU A 174 -2.34 2.70 -9.33
C LEU A 174 -0.82 2.72 -9.36
N PHE A 175 -0.15 2.18 -8.34
CA PHE A 175 1.31 2.06 -8.33
C PHE A 175 1.76 1.11 -9.44
N LEU A 176 1.15 -0.09 -9.52
CA LEU A 176 1.46 -1.05 -10.58
C LEU A 176 1.22 -0.45 -11.97
N PHE A 177 0.14 0.31 -12.14
CA PHE A 177 -0.16 1.01 -13.39
C PHE A 177 0.89 2.08 -13.73
N SER A 178 1.26 2.93 -12.76
CA SER A 178 2.31 3.94 -12.89
C SER A 178 3.61 3.33 -13.42
N ASP A 179 4.04 2.22 -12.82
CA ASP A 179 5.30 1.59 -13.17
C ASP A 179 5.22 0.79 -14.46
N THR A 180 4.03 0.33 -14.86
CA THR A 180 3.83 -0.25 -16.18
C THR A 180 4.08 0.80 -17.27
N LEU A 181 3.69 2.06 -17.04
CA LEU A 181 4.02 3.15 -17.97
C LEU A 181 5.54 3.43 -18.02
N ILE A 182 6.24 3.28 -16.91
CA ILE A 182 7.72 3.35 -16.88
C ILE A 182 8.31 2.15 -17.65
N ALA A 183 7.78 0.95 -17.45
CA ALA A 183 8.26 -0.25 -18.13
C ALA A 183 8.08 -0.18 -19.66
N PHE A 184 7.04 0.52 -20.14
CA PHE A 184 6.88 0.81 -21.57
C PHE A 184 8.00 1.70 -22.09
N ASP A 185 8.47 2.69 -21.31
CA ASP A 185 9.61 3.52 -21.68
C ASP A 185 10.90 2.69 -21.74
N ILE A 186 11.11 1.79 -20.77
CA ILE A 186 12.27 0.88 -20.74
C ILE A 186 12.29 -0.06 -21.95
N ALA A 187 11.11 -0.55 -22.36
CA ALA A 187 10.96 -1.43 -23.52
C ALA A 187 10.92 -0.67 -24.86
N GLU A 188 11.10 0.66 -24.86
CA GLU A 188 10.99 1.52 -26.05
C GLU A 188 9.64 1.42 -26.77
N TRP A 189 8.58 1.08 -26.03
CA TRP A 189 7.22 1.00 -26.56
C TRP A 189 6.58 2.38 -26.69
N PRO A 190 5.62 2.57 -27.62
CA PRO A 190 4.92 3.84 -27.78
C PRO A 190 4.25 4.31 -26.48
N ARG A 191 4.44 5.59 -26.15
CA ARG A 191 3.89 6.20 -24.94
C ARG A 191 2.72 7.13 -25.23
N PRO A 192 1.76 7.26 -24.29
CA PRO A 192 0.75 8.31 -24.40
C PRO A 192 1.42 9.70 -24.34
N PRO A 193 0.79 10.73 -24.94
CA PRO A 193 1.20 12.11 -24.74
C PRO A 193 1.29 12.43 -23.24
N MET A 194 2.32 13.18 -22.85
CA MET A 194 2.56 13.57 -21.46
C MET A 194 2.72 12.38 -20.49
N ALA A 195 3.34 11.28 -20.93
CA ALA A 195 3.54 10.08 -20.10
C ALA A 195 4.12 10.38 -18.70
N GLY A 196 5.07 11.32 -18.59
CA GLY A 196 5.63 11.74 -17.30
C GLY A 196 4.58 12.32 -16.34
N LEU A 197 3.58 13.06 -16.86
CA LEU A 197 2.47 13.57 -16.07
C LEU A 197 1.59 12.42 -15.55
N TRP A 198 1.26 11.46 -16.42
CA TRP A 198 0.44 10.31 -16.04
C TRP A 198 1.13 9.45 -14.99
N VAL A 199 2.41 9.11 -15.19
CA VAL A 199 3.25 8.40 -14.22
C VAL A 199 3.18 9.11 -12.88
N MET A 200 3.54 10.40 -12.82
CA MET A 200 3.59 11.11 -11.54
C MET A 200 2.21 11.31 -10.90
N ALA A 201 1.15 11.55 -11.68
CA ALA A 201 -0.20 11.66 -11.14
C ALA A 201 -0.67 10.35 -10.50
N THR A 202 -0.41 9.22 -11.16
CA THR A 202 -0.77 7.90 -10.63
C THR A 202 0.11 7.47 -9.47
N TYR A 203 1.41 7.77 -9.51
CA TYR A 203 2.37 7.52 -8.43
C TYR A 203 2.03 8.30 -7.15
N ILE A 204 1.84 9.62 -7.24
CA ILE A 204 1.50 10.46 -6.10
C ILE A 204 0.19 9.99 -5.46
N THR A 205 -0.80 9.68 -6.29
CA THR A 205 -2.10 9.17 -5.83
C THR A 205 -1.93 7.80 -5.19
N ALA A 206 -1.12 6.91 -5.78
CA ALA A 206 -0.84 5.59 -5.26
C ALA A 206 -0.23 5.63 -3.86
N GLU A 207 0.87 6.38 -3.69
CA GLU A 207 1.56 6.54 -2.41
C GLU A 207 0.63 7.15 -1.35
N PHE A 208 -0.12 8.19 -1.70
CA PHE A 208 -1.11 8.78 -0.80
C PHE A 208 -2.16 7.75 -0.35
N LEU A 209 -2.73 6.99 -1.28
CA LEU A 209 -3.76 5.99 -1.01
C LEU A 209 -3.23 4.80 -0.19
N LEU A 210 -2.00 4.35 -0.47
CA LEU A 210 -1.30 3.34 0.32
C LEU A 210 -1.11 3.81 1.75
N VAL A 211 -0.65 5.05 1.97
CA VAL A 211 -0.43 5.61 3.31
C VAL A 211 -1.73 5.78 4.08
N ILE A 212 -2.79 6.36 3.49
CA ILE A 212 -4.05 6.55 4.23
C ILE A 212 -4.76 5.22 4.53
N GLY A 213 -4.60 4.21 3.66
CA GLY A 213 -5.11 2.86 3.90
C GLY A 213 -4.30 2.16 5.00
N ALA A 214 -2.97 2.28 4.96
CA ALA A 214 -2.05 1.75 5.98
C ALA A 214 -2.30 2.32 7.39
N LEU A 215 -2.65 3.61 7.46
CA LEU A 215 -2.93 4.30 8.73
C LEU A 215 -4.30 3.94 9.33
N ARG A 216 -5.17 3.26 8.57
CA ARG A 216 -6.45 2.77 9.09
C ARG A 216 -6.23 1.46 9.83
N ARG A 217 -6.91 1.30 10.97
CA ARG A 217 -6.93 0.01 11.65
C ARG A 217 -7.62 -1.01 10.73
N PRO A 218 -7.10 -2.24 10.62
CA PRO A 218 -7.74 -3.28 9.83
C PRO A 218 -9.21 -3.45 10.23
N TRP A 219 -10.03 -3.83 9.25
CA TRP A 219 -11.43 -4.18 9.45
C TRP A 219 -11.55 -5.07 10.71
N PRO A 220 -12.43 -4.75 11.68
CA PRO A 220 -12.63 -5.63 12.82
C PRO A 220 -13.06 -6.99 12.29
N ALA A 221 -12.16 -7.97 12.36
CA ALA A 221 -12.49 -9.37 12.18
C ALA A 221 -13.68 -9.66 13.10
N GLY A 222 -14.77 -10.12 12.49
CA GLY A 222 -16.12 -9.89 12.95
C GLY A 222 -16.36 -10.18 14.43
N ARG A 223 -17.25 -9.37 15.00
CA ARG A 223 -18.07 -9.69 16.18
C ARG A 223 -18.98 -10.91 15.98
N GLU A 224 -18.70 -11.75 14.98
CA GLU A 224 -19.48 -12.91 14.57
C GLU A 224 -19.09 -14.15 15.38
N ALA A 225 -17.81 -14.33 15.72
CA ALA A 225 -17.35 -15.42 16.61
C ALA A 225 -17.88 -15.29 18.05
N GLY A 226 -18.25 -14.08 18.49
CA GLY A 226 -18.84 -13.82 19.80
C GLY A 226 -20.34 -14.12 19.88
N ARG A 227 -21.07 -14.05 18.75
CA ARG A 227 -22.52 -14.35 18.71
C ARG A 227 -22.81 -15.84 18.56
N GLU A 228 -21.99 -16.59 17.82
CA GLU A 228 -22.15 -18.05 17.72
C GLU A 228 -21.80 -18.78 19.02
N ARG A 229 -20.81 -18.28 19.79
CA ARG A 229 -20.50 -18.84 21.13
C ARG A 229 -21.55 -18.46 22.17
N ALA A 230 -22.16 -17.27 22.07
CA ALA A 230 -23.24 -16.86 22.98
C ALA A 230 -24.57 -17.59 22.70
N GLY A 231 -24.78 -18.12 21.48
CA GLY A 231 -25.97 -18.90 21.13
C GLY A 231 -25.88 -20.41 21.44
N ARG A 232 -24.70 -20.93 21.79
CA ARG A 232 -24.47 -22.38 22.05
C ARG A 232 -24.20 -22.73 23.52
N GLY A 233 -24.30 -21.77 24.43
CA GLY A 233 -24.03 -21.98 25.85
C GLY A 233 -25.23 -21.62 26.71
N VAL A 234 -25.96 -22.65 27.15
CA VAL A 234 -26.70 -22.83 28.42
C VAL A 234 -27.98 -23.62 28.12
N GLU A 235 -27.85 -24.93 28.01
CA GLU A 235 -28.94 -25.83 28.39
C GLU A 235 -28.66 -26.29 29.83
N PRO A 236 -29.51 -25.97 30.81
CA PRO A 236 -29.29 -26.38 32.19
C PRO A 236 -29.44 -27.90 32.35
N PRO A 237 -28.63 -28.55 33.20
CA PRO A 237 -28.70 -30.00 33.38
C PRO A 237 -30.06 -30.41 33.97
N ARG A 238 -30.73 -31.38 33.33
CA ARG A 238 -31.94 -32.01 33.87
C ARG A 238 -31.61 -32.71 35.20
N PRO A 239 -32.39 -32.49 36.27
CA PRO A 239 -32.17 -33.19 37.53
C PRO A 239 -32.45 -34.69 37.34
N ALA A 240 -31.50 -35.50 37.82
CA ALA A 240 -31.64 -36.95 37.90
C ALA A 240 -32.83 -37.31 38.81
N ARG A 241 -33.81 -38.04 38.27
CA ARG A 241 -34.84 -38.67 39.10
C ARG A 241 -34.19 -39.83 39.84
N GLY A 242 -33.88 -39.58 41.11
CA GLY A 242 -33.44 -40.59 42.05
C GLY A 242 -34.53 -41.64 42.28
N SER A 243 -34.12 -42.89 42.17
CA SER A 243 -34.82 -44.06 42.69
C SER A 243 -35.04 -43.91 44.20
N SER A 244 -36.29 -43.88 44.63
CA SER A 244 -36.68 -44.14 46.02
C SER A 244 -37.42 -45.47 46.06
N ALA A 245 -36.74 -46.47 46.59
CA ALA A 245 -37.32 -47.71 47.06
C ALA A 245 -38.20 -47.45 48.29
N ALA A 246 -39.31 -48.18 48.41
CA ALA A 246 -39.99 -48.54 49.67
C ALA A 246 -41.01 -49.67 49.39
N PRO A 247 -41.54 -50.38 50.41
CA PRO A 247 -41.25 -51.79 50.64
C PRO A 247 -42.47 -52.72 50.47
N GLY A 248 -42.21 -54.01 50.30
CA GLY A 248 -43.19 -55.11 50.32
C GLY A 248 -42.48 -56.44 50.18
#